data_AF-A0A151T143-F1
#
_entry.id   AF-A0A151T143-F1
#
_cell.length_a   1.000
_cell.length_b   1.000
_cell.length_c   1.000
_cell.angle_alpha   90.00
_cell.angle_beta   90.00
_cell.angle_gamma   90.00
#
_symmetry.space_group_name_H-M   'P 1'
#
loop_
_entity.id
_entity.type
_entity.pdbx_description
1 polymer ?
#
loop_
_entity_poly.entity_id
_entity_poly.type
_entity_poly.pdbx_seq_one_letter_code
_entity_poly.pdbx_strand_id
1 'polypeptide(L)'
;MGAGSESHGLYYLQRSTSTICASIESPGLIHRRLGHPSLNKLKKMVPHLSLLESLECESCQLGKHVRASFPNSVNSRAMCLKISHI
;
A
#
# COMPACT_ATOMS: atom_id res chain seq x y z
N MET A 1 1.64 17.26 -16.47
CA MET A 1 1.63 18.74 -16.53
C MET A 1 0.34 19.21 -15.88
N GLY A 2 0.42 19.83 -14.71
CA GLY A 2 -0.75 20.33 -13.99
C GLY A 2 -1.11 21.71 -14.50
N ALA A 3 -2.22 21.83 -15.23
CA ALA A 3 -2.81 23.13 -15.54
C ALA A 3 -3.68 23.53 -14.35
N GLY A 4 -3.18 24.47 -13.54
CA GLY A 4 -4.01 25.20 -12.58
C GLY A 4 -4.49 26.49 -13.22
N SER A 5 -5.75 26.87 -12.98
CA SER A 5 -6.29 28.16 -13.42
C SER A 5 -6.47 29.09 -12.22
N GLU A 6 -6.11 30.35 -12.40
CA GLU A 6 -6.35 31.41 -11.40
C GLU A 6 -7.77 31.94 -11.58
N SER A 7 -8.49 32.13 -10.47
CA SER A 7 -9.73 32.91 -10.46
C SER A 7 -9.87 33.61 -9.10
N HIS A 8 -10.22 34.90 -9.12
CA HIS A 8 -10.42 35.73 -7.92
C HIS A 8 -9.22 35.76 -6.93
N GLY A 9 -7.98 35.69 -7.45
CA GLY A 9 -6.77 35.68 -6.62
C GLY A 9 -6.49 34.36 -5.91
N LEU A 10 -7.23 33.30 -6.26
CA LEU A 10 -7.02 31.95 -5.76
C LEU A 10 -6.57 31.04 -6.91
N TYR A 11 -5.56 30.21 -6.65
CA TYR A 11 -5.15 29.17 -7.57
C TYR A 11 -6.03 27.94 -7.41
N TYR A 12 -6.80 27.61 -8.43
CA TYR A 12 -7.58 26.39 -8.48
C TYR A 12 -6.69 25.26 -8.96
N LEU A 13 -6.33 24.38 -8.04
CA LEU A 13 -5.79 23.08 -8.42
C LEU A 13 -6.95 22.31 -9.05
N GLN A 14 -6.86 22.05 -10.36
CA GLN A 14 -7.82 21.20 -11.06
C GLN A 14 -7.95 19.90 -10.24
N ARG A 15 -9.13 19.69 -9.66
CA ARG A 15 -9.43 18.54 -8.83
C ARG A 15 -9.51 17.32 -9.75
N SER A 16 -8.35 16.76 -10.09
CA SER A 16 -8.26 15.39 -10.56
C SER A 16 -8.77 14.56 -9.41
N THR A 17 -10.04 14.17 -9.48
CA THR A 17 -10.66 13.40 -8.41
C THR A 17 -9.78 12.17 -8.19
N SER A 18 -9.38 11.93 -6.94
CA SER A 18 -8.41 10.87 -6.61
C SER A 18 -8.90 9.49 -7.07
N THR A 19 -10.22 9.34 -7.22
CA THR A 19 -10.89 8.20 -7.84
C THR A 19 -10.72 8.10 -9.36
N ILE A 20 -10.74 9.20 -10.12
CA ILE A 20 -10.47 9.19 -11.57
C ILE A 20 -8.99 8.86 -11.84
N CYS A 21 -8.05 9.43 -11.08
CA CYS A 21 -6.63 9.05 -11.20
C CYS A 21 -6.40 7.57 -10.88
N ALA A 22 -7.02 7.05 -9.81
CA ALA A 22 -6.95 5.62 -9.50
C ALA A 22 -7.65 4.72 -10.53
N SER A 23 -8.54 5.25 -11.36
CA SER A 23 -9.16 4.48 -12.46
C SER A 23 -8.26 4.39 -13.70
N ILE A 24 -7.32 5.34 -13.84
CA ILE A 24 -6.37 5.42 -14.98
C ILE A 24 -5.05 4.73 -14.63
N GLU A 25 -4.68 4.71 -13.35
CA GLU A 25 -3.45 4.05 -12.90
C GLU A 25 -3.53 2.53 -12.93
N SER A 26 -2.39 1.89 -13.20
CA SER A 26 -2.31 0.44 -13.19
C SER A 26 -2.57 -0.11 -11.77
N PRO A 27 -3.14 -1.32 -11.63
CA PRO A 27 -3.47 -1.89 -10.33
C PRO A 27 -2.25 -2.01 -9.39
N GLY A 28 -1.07 -2.29 -9.95
CA GLY A 28 0.18 -2.38 -9.20
C GLY A 28 0.66 -1.04 -8.63
N LEU A 29 0.46 0.07 -9.36
CA LEU A 29 0.82 1.40 -8.87
C LEU A 29 -0.08 1.82 -7.71
N ILE A 30 -1.39 1.58 -7.82
CA ILE A 30 -2.35 1.90 -6.76
C ILE A 30 -2.06 1.06 -5.53
N HIS A 31 -1.79 -0.25 -5.70
CA HIS A 31 -1.39 -1.13 -4.61
C HIS A 31 -0.15 -0.62 -3.86
N ARG A 32 0.89 -0.17 -4.58
CA ARG A 32 2.10 0.40 -3.95
C ARG A 32 1.83 1.72 -3.24
N ARG A 33 1.07 2.63 -3.86
CA ARG A 33 0.74 3.95 -3.25
C ARG A 33 -0.12 3.84 -2.00
N LEU A 34 -1.00 2.84 -1.93
CA LEU A 34 -1.87 2.58 -0.79
C LEU A 34 -1.21 1.75 0.33
N GLY A 35 0.08 1.44 0.22
CA GLY A 35 0.80 0.70 1.27
C GLY A 35 0.50 -0.79 1.27
N HIS A 36 0.49 -1.41 0.09
CA HIS A 36 0.37 -2.86 -0.10
C HIS A 36 -0.92 -3.50 0.49
N PRO A 37 -2.12 -2.95 0.25
CA PRO A 37 -3.35 -3.58 0.69
C PRO A 37 -3.57 -4.93 -0.01
N SER A 38 -4.27 -5.84 0.65
CA SER A 38 -4.71 -7.10 0.03
C SER A 38 -5.62 -6.85 -1.17
N LEU A 39 -5.63 -7.78 -2.14
CA LEU A 39 -6.44 -7.66 -3.36
C LEU A 39 -7.92 -7.38 -3.05
N ASN A 40 -8.50 -8.07 -2.06
CA ASN A 40 -9.88 -7.84 -1.64
C ASN A 40 -10.12 -6.41 -1.11
N LYS A 41 -9.16 -5.86 -0.35
CA LYS A 41 -9.27 -4.48 0.16
C LYS A 41 -9.10 -3.46 -0.97
N LEU A 42 -8.21 -3.74 -1.92
CA LEU A 42 -8.02 -2.94 -3.12
C LEU A 42 -9.30 -2.86 -3.97
N LYS A 43 -10.01 -3.99 -4.18
CA LYS A 43 -11.30 -4.04 -4.88
C LYS A 43 -12.38 -3.18 -4.22
N LYS A 44 -12.43 -3.17 -2.88
CA LYS A 44 -13.39 -2.35 -2.11
C LYS A 44 -13.09 -0.85 -2.21
N MET A 45 -11.81 -0.49 -2.32
CA MET A 45 -11.37 0.91 -2.41
C MET A 45 -11.48 1.46 -3.82
N VAL A 46 -11.25 0.61 -4.84
CA VAL A 46 -11.27 0.99 -6.25
C VAL A 46 -12.13 -0.02 -7.01
N PRO A 47 -13.45 0.23 -7.14
CA PRO A 47 -14.40 -0.70 -7.77
C PRO A 47 -14.03 -1.08 -9.21
N HIS A 48 -13.30 -0.21 -9.92
CA HIS A 48 -12.76 -0.48 -11.26
C HIS A 48 -11.84 -1.71 -11.30
N LEU A 49 -11.23 -2.09 -10.16
CA LEU A 49 -10.35 -3.26 -10.05
C LEU A 49 -11.10 -4.55 -9.70
N SER A 50 -12.43 -4.57 -9.71
CA SER A 50 -13.22 -5.74 -9.29
C SER A 50 -12.95 -6.99 -10.14
N LEU A 51 -12.69 -6.79 -11.44
CA LEU A 51 -12.38 -7.87 -12.40
C LEU A 51 -10.94 -8.40 -12.28
N LEU A 52 -10.08 -7.77 -11.48
CA LEU A 52 -8.70 -8.20 -11.31
C LEU A 52 -8.65 -9.50 -10.50
N GLU A 53 -8.16 -10.59 -11.11
CA GLU A 53 -8.12 -11.91 -10.46
C GLU A 53 -6.89 -12.06 -9.57
N SER A 54 -5.74 -11.54 -9.99
CA SER A 54 -4.49 -11.64 -9.28
C SER A 54 -3.67 -10.35 -9.36
N LEU A 55 -2.81 -10.14 -8.38
CA LEU A 55 -1.83 -9.06 -8.37
C LEU A 55 -0.52 -9.59 -7.81
N GLU A 56 0.50 -9.65 -8.67
CA GLU A 56 1.84 -10.02 -8.24
C GLU A 56 2.59 -8.81 -7.71
N CYS A 57 3.16 -8.95 -6.52
CA CYS A 57 3.97 -7.92 -5.90
C CYS A 57 5.10 -8.57 -5.11
N GLU A 58 6.33 -8.34 -5.57
CA GLU A 58 7.54 -8.89 -4.95
C GLU A 58 7.68 -8.47 -3.48
N SER A 59 7.44 -7.21 -3.16
CA SER A 59 7.50 -6.72 -1.77
C SER A 59 6.51 -7.43 -0.85
N CYS A 60 5.30 -7.74 -1.33
CA CYS A 60 4.33 -8.54 -0.58
C CYS A 60 4.78 -9.99 -0.44
N GLN A 61 5.40 -10.54 -1.48
CA GLN A 61 5.92 -11.91 -1.47
C GLN A 61 7.10 -12.08 -0.50
N LEU A 62 7.94 -11.07 -0.33
CA LEU A 62 9.04 -11.07 0.63
C LEU A 62 8.56 -10.73 2.04
N GLY A 63 7.60 -9.81 2.15
CA GLY A 63 6.99 -9.39 3.42
C GLY A 63 6.08 -10.43 4.08
N LYS A 64 5.61 -11.44 3.33
CA LYS A 64 4.79 -12.56 3.87
C LYS A 64 5.58 -13.55 4.72
N HIS A 65 6.88 -13.34 4.92
CA HIS A 65 7.60 -14.03 6.00
C HIS A 65 6.90 -13.67 7.32
N VAL A 66 5.93 -14.51 7.71
CA VAL A 66 5.49 -14.65 9.09
C VAL A 66 6.77 -14.66 9.90
N ARG A 67 6.93 -13.67 10.79
CA ARG A 67 7.96 -13.72 11.82
C ARG A 67 7.83 -15.11 12.42
N ALA A 68 8.80 -15.99 12.13
CA ALA A 68 8.75 -17.36 12.58
C ALA A 68 8.43 -17.29 14.07
N SER A 69 7.29 -17.85 14.49
CA SER A 69 7.01 -17.96 15.91
C SER A 69 8.15 -18.81 16.45
N PHE A 70 9.05 -18.17 17.20
CA PHE A 70 10.10 -18.89 17.89
C PHE A 70 9.40 -19.98 18.72
N PRO A 71 9.86 -21.24 18.65
CA PRO A 71 9.28 -22.29 19.47
C PRO A 71 9.27 -21.82 20.92
N ASN A 72 8.13 -21.97 21.60
CA ASN A 72 7.91 -21.45 22.94
C ASN A 72 9.03 -21.98 23.85
N SER A 73 9.95 -21.10 24.24
CA SER A 73 11.09 -21.51 25.05
C SER A 73 10.57 -21.86 26.43
N VAL A 74 10.68 -23.13 26.84
CA VAL A 74 10.51 -23.52 28.22
C VAL A 74 11.56 -22.79 29.08
N ASN A 75 11.08 -21.76 29.78
CA ASN A 75 11.67 -20.94 30.83
C ASN A 75 13.10 -21.29 31.32
N SER A 76 14.04 -20.34 31.24
CA SER A 76 14.65 -19.73 32.44
C SER A 76 15.65 -18.62 32.08
N ARG A 77 15.40 -17.43 32.64
CA ARG A 77 16.21 -16.20 32.65
C ARG A 77 15.97 -15.27 31.47
N ALA A 78 15.19 -14.22 31.77
CA ALA A 78 15.01 -13.04 30.95
C ALA A 78 16.37 -12.40 30.63
N MET A 79 16.72 -12.35 29.35
CA MET A 79 17.70 -11.38 28.83
C MET A 79 16.99 -10.59 27.74
N CYS A 80 16.67 -9.34 28.06
CA CYS A 80 16.09 -8.38 27.14
C CYS A 80 17.11 -7.95 26.07
N LEU A 81 16.69 -8.11 24.80
CA LEU A 81 17.06 -7.44 23.55
C LEU A 81 18.49 -6.91 23.32
N LYS A 82 19.03 -7.22 22.13
CA LYS A 82 19.53 -6.23 21.15
C LYS A 82 19.67 -6.88 19.77
N ILE A 83 18.84 -6.48 18.81
CA ILE A 83 19.11 -6.69 17.38
C ILE A 83 19.80 -5.41 16.92
N SER A 84 21.12 -5.51 16.68
CA SER A 84 21.89 -4.45 16.03
C SER A 84 21.51 -4.42 14.55
N HIS A 85 21.18 -3.22 14.08
CA HIS A 85 21.08 -2.86 12.66
C HIS A 85 22.45 -3.15 12.00
N ILE A 86 22.46 -3.81 10.85
CA ILE A 86 23.55 -3.69 9.86
C ILE A 86 23.24 -2.49 8.97
#